data_AF-A0A7X7L7L5-F1
#
_entry.id   AF-A0A7X7L7L5-F1
#
_cell.length_a   1.000
_cell.length_b   1.000
_cell.length_c   1.000
_cell.angle_alpha   90.00
_cell.angle_beta   90.00
_cell.angle_gamma   90.00
#
_symmetry.space_group_name_H-M   'P 1'
#
loop_
_entity.id
_entity.type
_entity.pdbx_description
1 polymer ?
#
loop_
_entity_poly.entity_id
_entity_poly.type
_entity_poly.pdbx_seq_one_letter_code
_entity_poly.pdbx_strand_id
1 'polypeptide(L)'
;LVEMADYFEVDLRELLDGERKKEKMDKELKETVLKVADYSNIEKKRITTMARIYFIVGIIALVINGILTISELPETFWIGFAKGSTIGLALAAMVIGLIYTSGHLAKLIAVKRSLFGRK
;
A
#
# COMPACT_ATOMS: atom_id res chain seq x y z
N LEU A 1 8.04 20.15 4.44
CA LEU A 1 9.19 20.78 3.75
C LEU A 1 8.76 22.04 3.02
N VAL A 2 7.83 21.99 2.06
CA VAL A 2 7.31 23.20 1.40
C VAL A 2 6.68 24.19 2.39
N GLU A 3 5.90 23.71 3.37
CA GLU A 3 5.38 24.57 4.44
C GLU A 3 6.46 25.21 5.31
N MET A 4 7.58 24.52 5.52
CA MET A 4 8.72 25.06 6.28
C MET A 4 9.45 26.13 5.47
N ALA A 5 9.58 25.94 4.15
CA ALA A 5 10.11 26.95 3.24
C ALA A 5 9.28 28.24 3.27
N ASP A 6 7.95 28.08 3.25
CA ASP A 6 7.01 29.20 3.37
C ASP A 6 7.10 29.90 4.72
N TYR A 7 7.20 29.13 5.82
CA TYR A 7 7.29 29.67 7.18
C TYR A 7 8.55 30.53 7.40
N PHE A 8 9.68 30.13 6.83
CA PHE A 8 10.94 30.86 6.94
C PHE A 8 11.18 31.83 5.77
N GLU A 9 10.22 31.98 4.85
CA GLU A 9 10.32 32.79 3.62
C GLU A 9 11.58 32.49 2.77
N VAL A 10 12.03 31.23 2.77
CA VAL A 10 13.22 30.77 2.03
C VAL A 10 12.83 29.94 0.81
N ASP A 11 13.72 29.88 -0.17
CA ASP A 11 13.55 28.94 -1.29
C ASP A 11 13.61 27.50 -0.78
N LEU A 12 12.77 26.62 -1.32
CA LEU A 12 12.83 25.19 -1.03
C LEU A 12 14.22 24.62 -1.35
N ARG A 13 14.91 25.14 -2.36
CA ARG A 13 16.28 24.78 -2.74
C ARG A 13 17.29 25.21 -1.67
N GLU A 14 17.12 26.37 -1.02
CA GLU A 14 17.97 26.77 0.12
C GLU A 14 17.80 25.81 1.30
N LEU A 15 16.57 25.36 1.56
CA LEU A 15 16.32 24.34 2.59
C LEU A 15 16.91 22.96 2.27
N LEU A 16 17.07 22.62 0.99
CA LEU A 16 17.63 21.33 0.54
C LEU A 16 19.16 21.37 0.39
N ASP A 17 19.70 22.45 -0.18
CA ASP A 17 21.12 22.64 -0.49
C ASP A 17 21.90 23.21 0.70
N GLY A 18 21.22 23.87 1.66
CA GLY A 18 21.84 24.54 2.81
C GLY A 18 22.63 25.81 2.47
N GLU A 19 22.68 26.19 1.18
CA GLU A 19 23.33 27.40 0.70
C GLU A 19 22.36 28.58 0.65
N ARG A 20 22.80 29.73 1.17
CA ARG A 20 22.03 30.97 1.16
C ARG A 20 21.80 31.44 -0.27
N LYS A 21 20.56 31.42 -0.76
CA LYS A 21 20.18 31.98 -2.05
C LYS A 21 19.15 33.08 -1.81
N LYS A 22 19.45 34.31 -2.23
CA LYS A 22 18.56 35.48 -2.03
C LYS A 22 17.26 35.44 -2.87
N GLU A 23 17.05 34.38 -3.63
CA GLU A 23 15.94 34.26 -4.56
C GLU A 23 14.70 33.75 -3.84
N LYS A 24 13.55 34.41 -4.02
CA LYS A 24 12.28 33.93 -3.46
C LYS A 24 11.81 32.70 -4.23
N MET A 25 11.19 31.76 -3.53
CA MET A 25 10.59 30.57 -4.14
C MET A 25 9.60 30.98 -5.22
N ASP A 26 9.85 30.54 -6.45
CA ASP A 26 8.93 30.76 -7.56
C ASP A 26 7.62 30.00 -7.34
N LYS A 27 6.51 30.63 -7.73
CA LYS A 27 5.16 30.10 -7.51
C LYS A 27 4.90 28.84 -8.34
N GLU A 28 5.40 28.77 -9.58
CA GLU A 28 5.23 27.58 -10.43
C GLU A 28 6.03 26.39 -9.89
N LEU A 29 7.26 26.64 -9.44
CA LEU A 29 8.08 25.64 -8.75
C LEU A 29 7.39 25.11 -7.49
N LYS A 30 6.83 26.00 -6.65
CA LYS A 30 6.08 25.62 -5.45
C LYS A 30 4.89 24.73 -5.78
N GLU A 31 4.07 25.14 -6.75
CA GLU A 31 2.87 24.40 -7.15
C GLU A 31 3.23 23.02 -7.73
N THR A 32 4.29 22.95 -8.53
CA THR A 32 4.78 21.70 -9.11
C THR A 32 5.23 20.73 -8.02
N VAL A 33 6.02 21.19 -7.03
CA VAL A 33 6.48 20.34 -5.93
C VAL A 33 5.31 19.88 -5.04
N LEU A 34 4.35 20.77 -4.75
CA LEU A 34 3.14 20.42 -4.02
C LEU A 34 2.36 19.33 -4.75
N LYS A 35 2.17 19.48 -6.06
CA LYS A 35 1.47 18.51 -6.90
C LYS A 35 2.17 17.16 -6.96
N VAL A 36 3.51 17.14 -7.00
CA VAL A 36 4.30 15.91 -6.94
C VAL A 36 4.20 15.23 -5.56
N ALA A 37 4.22 16.02 -4.48
CA ALA A 37 4.04 15.50 -3.13
C ALA A 37 2.64 14.89 -2.93
N ASP A 38 1.60 15.59 -3.39
CA ASP A 38 0.22 15.11 -3.35
C ASP A 38 0.04 13.85 -4.19
N TYR A 39 0.66 13.78 -5.38
CA TYR A 39 0.64 12.59 -6.21
C TYR A 39 1.27 11.38 -5.48
N SER A 40 2.42 11.56 -4.82
CA SER A 40 3.06 10.51 -4.02
C SER A 40 2.16 10.03 -2.87
N ASN A 41 1.45 10.95 -2.22
CA ASN A 41 0.53 10.62 -1.13
C ASN A 41 -0.72 9.87 -1.62
N ILE A 42 -1.28 10.26 -2.76
CA ILE A 42 -2.45 9.59 -3.36
C ILE A 42 -2.10 8.15 -3.75
N GLU A 43 -0.95 7.93 -4.38
CA GLU A 43 -0.50 6.57 -4.75
C GLU A 43 -0.31 5.69 -3.51
N LYS A 44 0.37 6.19 -2.48
CA LYS A 44 0.55 5.46 -1.20
C LYS A 44 -0.79 5.15 -0.54
N LYS A 45 -1.73 6.10 -0.53
CA LYS A 45 -3.05 5.93 0.07
C LYS A 45 -3.88 4.90 -0.69
N ARG A 46 -3.82 4.88 -2.02
CA ARG A 46 -4.55 3.90 -2.85
C ARG A 46 -4.07 2.47 -2.61
N ILE A 47 -2.74 2.28 -2.54
CA ILE A 47 -2.13 0.98 -2.26
C ILE A 47 -2.51 0.49 -0.85
N THR A 48 -2.45 1.39 0.15
CA THR A 48 -2.80 1.07 1.53
C THR A 48 -4.28 0.73 1.69
N THR A 49 -5.17 1.41 0.97
CA THR A 49 -6.62 1.12 1.01
C THR A 49 -6.94 -0.24 0.38
N MET A 50 -6.31 -0.61 -0.74
CA MET A 50 -6.50 -1.94 -1.33
C MET A 50 -5.99 -3.06 -0.41
N ALA A 51 -4.85 -2.85 0.26
CA ALA A 51 -4.34 -3.78 1.27
C ALA A 51 -5.37 -4.12 2.35
N ARG A 52 -6.03 -3.09 2.89
CA ARG A 52 -7.03 -3.24 3.96
C ARG A 52 -8.20 -4.10 3.53
N ILE A 53 -8.66 -3.96 2.28
CA ILE A 53 -9.77 -4.76 1.74
C ILE A 53 -9.39 -6.25 1.70
N TYR A 54 -8.20 -6.59 1.17
CA TYR A 54 -7.73 -7.98 1.17
C TYR A 54 -7.59 -8.56 2.57
N PHE A 55 -7.15 -7.75 3.53
CA PHE A 55 -7.03 -8.17 4.92
C PHE A 55 -8.39 -8.48 5.55
N ILE A 56 -9.40 -7.64 5.30
CA ILE A 56 -10.78 -7.87 5.76
C ILE A 56 -11.35 -9.16 5.15
N VAL A 57 -11.14 -9.38 3.85
CA VAL A 57 -11.58 -10.62 3.17
C VAL A 57 -10.90 -11.85 3.77
N GLY A 58 -9.61 -11.78 4.07
CA GLY A 58 -8.88 -12.86 4.73
C GLY A 58 -9.40 -13.19 6.13
N ILE A 59 -9.76 -12.17 6.92
CA ILE A 59 -10.38 -12.35 8.24
C ILE A 59 -11.76 -13.03 8.10
N ILE A 60 -12.58 -12.61 7.13
CA ILE A 60 -13.89 -13.22 6.88
C ILE A 60 -13.73 -14.71 6.53
N ALA A 61 -12.76 -15.05 5.67
CA ALA A 61 -12.48 -16.44 5.31
C ALA A 61 -12.06 -17.29 6.54
N LEU A 62 -11.25 -16.73 7.44
CA LEU A 62 -10.87 -17.41 8.69
C LEU A 62 -12.07 -17.62 9.63
N VAL A 63 -12.94 -16.63 9.75
CA VAL A 63 -14.16 -16.75 10.58
C VAL A 63 -15.06 -17.86 10.06
N ILE A 64 -15.26 -17.94 8.73
CA ILE A 64 -16.05 -19.01 8.09
C ILE A 64 -15.41 -20.38 8.37
N ASN A 65 -14.08 -20.49 8.28
CA ASN A 65 -13.37 -21.73 8.61
C ASN A 65 -13.55 -22.15 10.08
N GLY A 66 -13.48 -21.20 11.00
CA GLY A 66 -13.72 -21.45 12.42
C GLY A 66 -15.11 -22.02 12.68
N ILE A 67 -16.14 -21.42 12.08
CA ILE A 67 -17.53 -21.88 12.20
C ILE A 67 -17.70 -23.29 11.64
N LEU A 68 -17.10 -23.59 10.48
CA LEU A 68 -17.12 -24.91 9.87
C LEU A 68 -16.41 -25.97 10.71
N THR A 69 -15.36 -25.58 11.44
CA THR A 69 -14.58 -26.47 12.29
C THR A 69 -15.30 -26.78 13.62
N ILE A 70 -15.99 -25.78 14.20
CA ILE A 70 -16.77 -25.94 15.44
C ILE A 70 -18.04 -26.77 15.21
N SER A 71 -18.63 -26.67 14.02
CA SER A 71 -19.91 -27.34 13.71
C SER A 71 -19.81 -28.87 13.56
N GLU A 72 -18.62 -29.48 13.70
CA GLU A 72 -18.35 -30.94 13.60
C GLU A 72 -19.22 -31.63 12.53
N LEU A 73 -19.28 -31.03 11.34
CA LEU A 73 -20.04 -31.58 10.22
C LEU A 73 -19.43 -32.93 9.81
N PRO A 74 -20.25 -33.90 9.38
CA PRO A 74 -19.76 -35.21 8.97
C PRO A 74 -18.70 -35.05 7.88
N GLU A 75 -17.50 -35.59 8.13
CA GLU A 75 -16.37 -35.48 7.20
C GLU A 75 -16.62 -36.32 5.95
N THR A 76 -17.35 -35.75 5.01
CA THR A 76 -17.40 -36.22 3.63
C THR A 76 -16.25 -35.59 2.85
N PHE A 77 -15.85 -36.24 1.75
CA PHE A 77 -14.80 -35.73 0.85
C PHE A 77 -15.01 -34.26 0.46
N TRP A 78 -16.25 -33.85 0.20
CA TRP A 78 -16.61 -32.47 -0.13
C TRP A 78 -16.40 -31.48 1.02
N ILE A 79 -16.72 -31.88 2.25
CA ILE A 79 -16.56 -31.04 3.45
C ILE A 79 -15.08 -30.92 3.82
N GLY A 80 -14.33 -32.02 3.74
CA GLY A 80 -12.87 -32.02 3.96
C GLY A 80 -12.14 -31.14 2.93
N PHE A 81 -12.51 -31.24 1.65
CA PHE A 81 -11.97 -30.38 0.59
C PHE A 81 -12.32 -28.90 0.81
N ALA A 82 -13.56 -28.59 1.19
CA ALA A 82 -13.98 -27.22 1.50
C ALA A 82 -13.25 -26.63 2.72
N LYS A 83 -13.03 -27.45 3.76
CA LYS A 83 -12.30 -27.05 4.97
C LYS A 83 -10.82 -26.78 4.67
N GLY A 84 -10.18 -27.66 3.89
CA GLY A 84 -8.79 -27.51 3.45
C GLY A 84 -8.60 -26.33 2.48
N SER A 85 -9.51 -26.14 1.53
CA SER A 85 -9.43 -25.02 0.58
C SER A 85 -9.56 -23.68 1.29
N THR A 86 -10.43 -23.56 2.30
CA THR A 86 -10.61 -22.32 3.07
C THR A 86 -9.35 -21.97 3.88
N ILE A 87 -8.65 -22.95 4.47
CA ILE A 87 -7.37 -22.73 5.16
C ILE A 87 -6.30 -22.28 4.16
N GLY A 88 -6.22 -22.92 3.00
CA GLY A 88 -5.30 -22.53 1.93
C GLY A 88 -5.56 -21.10 1.44
N LEU A 89 -6.83 -20.72 1.29
CA LEU A 89 -7.25 -19.37 0.90
C LEU A 89 -6.91 -18.34 1.98
N ALA A 90 -7.11 -18.67 3.25
CA ALA A 90 -6.72 -17.83 4.37
C ALA A 90 -5.20 -17.61 4.44
N LEU A 91 -4.40 -18.67 4.27
CA LEU A 91 -2.94 -18.56 4.20
C LEU A 91 -2.49 -17.71 3.02
N ALA A 92 -3.07 -17.92 1.83
CA ALA A 92 -2.77 -17.11 0.65
C ALA A 92 -3.12 -15.63 0.87
N ALA A 93 -4.30 -15.34 1.44
CA ALA A 93 -4.73 -13.99 1.77
C ALA A 93 -3.80 -13.33 2.80
N MET A 94 -3.32 -14.09 3.78
CA MET A 94 -2.42 -13.59 4.81
C MET A 94 -1.02 -13.29 4.26
N VAL A 95 -0.48 -14.14 3.38
CA VAL A 95 0.80 -13.88 2.67
C VAL A 95 0.68 -12.64 1.79
N ILE A 96 -0.42 -12.50 1.04
CA ILE A 96 -0.69 -11.31 0.25
C ILE A 96 -0.79 -10.08 1.17
N GLY A 97 -1.55 -10.15 2.26
CA GLY A 97 -1.66 -9.08 3.24
C GLY A 97 -0.32 -8.65 3.84
N LEU A 98 0.57 -9.60 4.14
CA LEU A 98 1.92 -9.34 4.64
C LEU A 98 2.80 -8.63 3.61
N ILE A 99 2.75 -9.08 2.35
CA ILE A 99 3.42 -8.40 1.22
C ILE A 99 2.89 -6.97 1.06
N TYR A 100 1.58 -6.77 1.29
CA TYR A 100 0.95 -5.46 1.19
C TYR A 100 1.36 -4.51 2.33
N THR A 101 1.38 -4.99 3.58
CA THR A 101 1.73 -4.19 4.76
C THR A 101 3.23 -3.93 4.88
N SER A 102 4.08 -4.82 4.36
CA SER A 102 5.55 -4.73 4.45
C SER A 102 6.18 -3.60 3.59
N GLY A 103 5.40 -2.85 2.81
CA GLY A 103 5.91 -1.76 1.98
C GLY A 103 6.77 -2.21 0.79
N HIS A 104 7.04 -3.51 0.65
CA HIS A 104 7.75 -4.12 -0.48
C HIS A 104 6.93 -4.09 -1.79
N LEU A 105 5.68 -3.65 -1.75
CA LEU A 105 4.85 -3.43 -2.93
C LEU A 105 5.41 -2.41 -3.90
N ALA A 106 6.07 -1.35 -3.43
CA ALA A 106 6.72 -0.41 -4.35
C ALA A 106 7.80 -1.12 -5.18
N LYS A 107 8.55 -2.05 -4.56
CA LYS A 107 9.54 -2.89 -5.25
C LYS A 107 8.87 -3.94 -6.15
N LEU A 108 7.82 -4.61 -5.70
CA LEU A 108 7.13 -5.62 -6.53
C LEU A 108 6.35 -5.01 -7.70
N ILE A 109 5.76 -3.83 -7.54
CA ILE A 109 5.13 -3.08 -8.63
C ILE A 109 6.21 -2.56 -9.59
N ALA A 110 7.34 -2.06 -9.09
CA ALA A 110 8.47 -1.66 -9.93
C ALA A 110 9.04 -2.84 -10.74
N VAL A 111 9.19 -4.01 -10.11
CA VAL A 111 9.67 -5.25 -10.76
C VAL A 111 8.62 -5.82 -11.73
N LYS A 112 7.33 -5.78 -11.37
CA LYS A 112 6.26 -6.17 -12.30
C LYS A 112 6.20 -5.22 -13.50
N ARG A 113 6.41 -3.91 -13.30
CA ARG A 113 6.46 -2.91 -14.37
C ARG A 113 7.69 -3.08 -15.26
N SER A 114 8.83 -3.52 -14.73
CA SER A 114 10.00 -3.86 -15.54
C SER A 114 9.83 -5.15 -16.34
N LEU A 115 9.08 -6.13 -15.80
CA LEU A 115 8.80 -7.39 -16.49
C LEU A 115 7.67 -7.28 -17.53
N PHE A 116 6.64 -6.46 -17.28
CA PHE A 116 5.46 -6.38 -18.14
C PHE A 116 5.48 -5.25 -19.19
N GLY A 117 6.65 -4.65 -19.44
CA GLY A 117 6.99 -3.90 -20.66
C GLY A 117 5.83 -3.30 -21.46
N ARG A 118 5.04 -2.41 -20.87
CA ARG A 118 4.11 -1.57 -21.61
C ARG A 118 4.50 -0.12 -21.41
N LYS A 119 5.06 0.43 -22.49
CA LYS A 119 5.14 1.86 -22.80
C LYS A 119 3.81 2.53 -22.54
#